data_AF-A0A286ITG3-F1
#
_entry.id   AF-A0A286ITG3-F1
#
_cell.length_a   1.000
_cell.length_b   1.000
_cell.length_c   1.000
_cell.angle_alpha   90.00
_cell.angle_beta   90.00
_cell.angle_gamma   90.00
#
_symmetry.space_group_name_H-M   'P 1'
#
loop_
_entity.id
_entity.type
_entity.pdbx_description
1 polymer ?
#
loop_
_entity_poly.entity_id
_entity_poly.type
_entity_poly.pdbx_seq_one_letter_code
_entity_poly.pdbx_strand_id
1 'polypeptide(L)'
;MKFNIETVNRDLFGNMIQSPATFISDFEKQKPSIVPDREVSERSYSDLGTQEKIAIMKPHSIVEVNVYRSAFKRLHNDKRIDNLNNQNGNDNTYNGYLSPGATREIKRRLEVWLTAIDTALQLSKQKKMVIVDQVLPTFVTLTLPSAQSHSDYSIKKYVLDPFLSWLKVTSKDVFKTGINTGKQKGFGVECFFWRAEAQKNGNIHFHIVCDRFIPWQRIRQKWNSLVESFGGYVSSYHYGRKRFFKDGFSIDYYKLDKDIAAFIKIFEETAKARRMPDKCPEYLKKWLALPVKNGKIPKRAVLKAIALEKQKEDYAIGEACNWTNPNTTDIHGVQGLKSIASYVVKYVTKKGTEKPLEPNQFLKTDSVTGRKCLFERQEVVDPETGEVTVNEVQLDIEEYRPTLEERKIEGKIWGTSEQLTPKKTQLLHEDKDGTVYYEDRQSMVVEEFDKPFRDSLVLDEGKVFYRSPDGRKYHIGLDIDGESERVVRVKRHYELKYFTKVLSEQVLYRIEGNRKEDSKVLKSEPMVVDQEALDYVNGLVNDIGAELIDRISDKVGDSFKMMEGRIIPLMSEKLGYKLDDKGKAQIVPHGKILANRSPKLKMEYDQYYLNIFEAIYQN
;
A
#
# COMPACT_ATOMS: atom_id res chain seq x y z
N MET A 1 -40.94 28.65 22.75
CA MET A 1 -41.95 27.78 23.41
C MET A 1 -41.22 26.79 24.31
N LYS A 2 -41.51 26.81 25.61
CA LYS A 2 -41.23 25.69 26.53
C LYS A 2 -42.57 25.02 26.82
N PHE A 3 -42.60 23.69 26.90
CA PHE A 3 -43.62 22.95 27.66
C PHE A 3 -42.94 21.83 28.44
N ASN A 4 -43.59 21.42 29.52
CA ASN A 4 -42.98 20.83 30.71
C ASN A 4 -44.03 19.95 31.42
N ILE A 5 -43.61 19.02 32.29
CA ILE A 5 -44.43 18.28 33.28
C ILE A 5 -45.43 17.28 32.63
N GLU A 6 -45.20 15.95 32.71
CA GLU A 6 -45.65 15.03 33.80
C GLU A 6 -47.19 15.03 33.98
N THR A 7 -47.92 13.93 34.18
CA THR A 7 -47.91 13.04 35.36
C THR A 7 -49.10 12.02 35.28
N VAL A 8 -49.08 10.98 36.13
CA VAL A 8 -50.21 10.19 36.70
C VAL A 8 -50.78 8.94 35.99
N ASN A 9 -50.60 7.82 36.71
CA ASN A 9 -51.32 6.53 36.86
C ASN A 9 -50.50 5.33 36.36
N ARG A 10 -49.92 4.46 37.21
CA ARG A 10 -50.24 3.98 38.57
C ARG A 10 -51.51 3.12 38.70
N ASP A 11 -51.24 1.93 39.23
CA ASP A 11 -52.08 0.99 39.96
C ASP A 11 -52.84 -0.10 39.20
N LEU A 12 -52.28 -1.32 39.28
CA LEU A 12 -53.03 -2.53 39.61
C LEU A 12 -52.13 -3.48 40.43
N PHE A 13 -52.42 -3.52 41.74
CA PHE A 13 -52.23 -4.59 42.74
C PHE A 13 -51.29 -5.78 42.41
N GLY A 14 -50.40 -6.23 43.31
CA GLY A 14 -50.16 -5.84 44.71
C GLY A 14 -49.87 -7.05 45.60
N ASN A 15 -49.18 -6.81 46.73
CA ASN A 15 -48.88 -7.74 47.83
C ASN A 15 -47.82 -8.84 47.54
N MET A 16 -46.96 -9.25 48.49
CA MET A 16 -46.92 -8.94 49.92
C MET A 16 -45.49 -8.90 50.50
N ILE A 17 -45.37 -8.32 51.70
CA ILE A 17 -44.14 -8.02 52.44
C ILE A 17 -43.78 -9.19 53.37
N GLN A 18 -42.50 -9.54 53.55
CA GLN A 18 -41.80 -9.68 54.86
C GLN A 18 -40.40 -10.33 54.75
N SER A 19 -39.54 -9.97 55.70
CA SER A 19 -38.23 -10.57 56.03
C SER A 19 -38.22 -10.86 57.54
N PRO A 20 -37.16 -11.43 58.17
CA PRO A 20 -36.05 -12.24 57.66
C PRO A 20 -35.93 -13.58 58.46
N ALA A 21 -34.83 -14.33 58.24
CA ALA A 21 -34.27 -15.35 59.14
C ALA A 21 -35.11 -16.61 59.46
N THR A 22 -34.89 -17.66 58.65
CA THR A 22 -35.01 -19.10 58.97
C THR A 22 -34.35 -19.85 57.79
N PHE A 23 -33.65 -20.98 57.91
CA PHE A 23 -33.48 -21.94 59.00
C PHE A 23 -32.03 -22.44 59.04
N ILE A 24 -31.48 -22.72 60.23
CA ILE A 24 -30.21 -23.45 60.38
C ILE A 24 -30.54 -24.94 60.37
N SER A 25 -30.26 -25.64 59.27
CA SER A 25 -29.95 -27.09 59.23
C SER A 25 -29.87 -27.57 57.78
N ASP A 26 -28.64 -27.67 57.24
CA ASP A 26 -28.16 -28.78 56.39
C ASP A 26 -26.78 -28.44 55.82
N PHE A 27 -26.00 -29.47 55.46
CA PHE A 27 -24.60 -29.40 54.98
C PHE A 27 -23.47 -29.17 56.02
N GLU A 28 -23.70 -29.51 57.29
CA GLU A 28 -22.62 -30.16 58.08
C GLU A 28 -22.67 -31.68 57.87
N LYS A 29 -22.03 -32.18 56.79
CA LYS A 29 -21.55 -33.57 56.63
C LYS A 29 -20.85 -33.78 55.28
N GLN A 30 -19.56 -33.43 55.22
CA GLN A 30 -18.50 -34.19 54.52
C GLN A 30 -17.17 -33.43 54.61
N LYS A 31 -16.40 -33.67 55.68
CA LYS A 31 -14.94 -33.46 55.67
C LYS A 31 -14.27 -34.76 55.24
N PRO A 32 -13.32 -34.72 54.31
CA PRO A 32 -12.22 -35.66 54.26
C PRO A 32 -10.90 -35.01 54.73
N SER A 33 -10.25 -35.70 55.67
CA SER A 33 -8.81 -35.72 55.98
C SER A 33 -7.94 -34.46 55.75
N ILE A 34 -7.42 -33.92 56.85
CA ILE A 34 -6.17 -33.16 56.85
C ILE A 34 -5.02 -34.09 56.41
N VAL A 35 -4.11 -33.60 55.57
CA VAL A 35 -2.81 -34.18 55.21
C VAL A 35 -1.81 -33.01 55.18
N PRO A 36 -0.58 -33.15 55.71
CA PRO A 36 0.23 -31.99 56.14
C PRO A 36 0.94 -31.27 55.00
N ASP A 37 1.62 -30.20 55.41
CA ASP A 37 2.43 -29.24 54.64
C ASP A 37 2.95 -29.73 53.28
N ARG A 38 2.63 -28.95 52.24
CA ARG A 38 3.43 -28.89 51.02
C ARG A 38 4.11 -27.54 50.95
N GLU A 39 5.43 -27.57 50.98
CA GLU A 39 6.27 -26.47 50.52
C GLU A 39 5.76 -26.01 49.15
N VAL A 40 5.44 -24.71 49.04
CA VAL A 40 5.13 -24.11 47.75
C VAL A 40 6.46 -23.88 47.04
N SER A 41 6.86 -24.86 46.23
CA SER A 41 8.05 -24.81 45.40
C SER A 41 8.13 -23.51 44.60
N GLU A 42 9.34 -22.94 44.56
CA GLU A 42 9.76 -21.74 43.83
C GLU A 42 9.04 -21.58 42.48
N ARG A 43 8.39 -20.43 42.28
CA ARG A 43 7.75 -20.09 41.00
C ARG A 43 8.77 -19.44 40.08
N SER A 44 9.48 -20.26 39.31
CA SER A 44 10.38 -19.74 38.28
C SER A 44 9.61 -18.94 37.21
N TYR A 45 10.25 -17.85 36.76
CA TYR A 45 9.79 -17.07 35.62
C TYR A 45 10.51 -17.52 34.36
N SER A 46 9.76 -17.83 33.29
CA SER A 46 10.33 -18.05 31.96
C SER A 46 10.08 -16.85 31.04
N ASP A 47 11.15 -16.40 30.36
CA ASP A 47 11.09 -15.29 29.39
C ASP A 47 10.30 -15.74 28.15
N LEU A 48 9.20 -15.03 27.86
CA LEU A 48 8.40 -15.27 26.66
C LEU A 48 9.01 -14.58 25.43
N GLY A 49 9.69 -13.46 25.65
CA GLY A 49 10.20 -12.54 24.64
C GLY A 49 9.92 -11.06 24.96
N THR A 50 10.25 -10.19 24.00
CA THR A 50 10.14 -8.73 24.14
C THR A 50 8.88 -8.17 23.44
N GLN A 51 8.29 -7.14 24.03
CA GLN A 51 7.30 -6.27 23.39
C GLN A 51 7.99 -4.93 23.04
N GLU A 52 8.15 -4.66 21.75
CA GLU A 52 8.73 -3.42 21.23
C GLU A 52 7.63 -2.49 20.73
N LYS A 53 7.63 -1.25 21.20
CA LYS A 53 6.81 -0.19 20.62
C LYS A 53 7.58 0.48 19.49
N ILE A 54 7.19 0.25 18.24
CA ILE A 54 7.91 0.77 17.06
C ILE A 54 7.11 1.83 16.31
N ALA A 55 7.82 2.84 15.80
CA ALA A 55 7.32 3.83 14.85
C ALA A 55 7.82 3.51 13.43
N ILE A 56 6.91 3.08 12.56
CA ILE A 56 7.16 2.84 11.14
C ILE A 56 6.85 4.12 10.37
N MET A 57 7.87 4.71 9.75
CA MET A 57 7.71 5.91 8.94
C MET A 57 7.17 5.58 7.54
N LYS A 58 6.16 6.34 7.09
CA LYS A 58 5.66 6.35 5.71
C LYS A 58 5.74 7.78 5.14
N PRO A 59 5.66 7.99 3.82
CA PRO A 59 5.80 9.33 3.24
C PRO A 59 4.78 10.36 3.76
N HIS A 60 3.60 9.92 4.20
CA HIS A 60 2.45 10.77 4.56
C HIS A 60 1.80 10.43 5.92
N SER A 61 2.36 9.50 6.68
CA SER A 61 1.87 9.10 7.99
C SER A 61 2.97 8.42 8.82
N ILE A 62 2.77 8.38 10.14
CA ILE A 62 3.53 7.52 11.03
C ILE A 62 2.61 6.38 11.48
N VAL A 63 3.13 5.16 11.52
CA VAL A 63 2.40 4.00 12.04
C VAL A 63 3.11 3.49 13.27
N GLU A 64 2.51 3.74 14.41
CA GLU A 64 2.92 3.22 15.71
C GLU A 64 2.30 1.82 15.88
N VAL A 65 3.09 0.81 16.23
CA VAL A 65 2.59 -0.55 16.53
C VAL A 65 3.41 -1.20 17.64
N ASN A 66 2.75 -2.01 18.46
CA ASN A 66 3.43 -2.88 19.41
C ASN A 66 3.72 -4.24 18.74
N VAL A 67 4.99 -4.62 18.71
CA VAL A 67 5.48 -5.86 18.10
C VAL A 67 6.00 -6.78 19.20
N TYR A 68 5.39 -7.96 19.31
CA TYR A 68 5.90 -9.02 20.15
C TYR A 68 6.89 -9.90 19.39
N ARG A 69 8.12 -10.01 19.91
CA ARG A 69 9.14 -10.97 19.47
C ARG A 69 9.27 -12.05 20.52
N SER A 70 8.82 -13.26 20.22
CA SER A 70 9.01 -14.37 21.14
C SER A 70 10.47 -14.81 21.18
N ALA A 71 10.96 -15.18 22.37
CA ALA A 71 12.25 -15.84 22.56
C ALA A 71 12.33 -17.20 21.85
N PHE A 72 11.19 -17.82 21.53
CA PHE A 72 11.09 -19.12 20.88
C PHE A 72 10.81 -18.99 19.38
N LYS A 73 11.53 -19.76 18.54
CA LYS A 73 11.22 -19.91 17.10
C LYS A 73 9.79 -20.47 16.97
N ARG A 74 8.89 -19.71 16.34
CA ARG A 74 7.51 -20.16 16.09
C ARG A 74 7.48 -21.46 15.29
N LEU A 75 6.75 -22.45 15.80
CA LEU A 75 6.32 -23.60 15.01
C LEU A 75 5.49 -23.11 13.80
N HIS A 76 5.55 -23.88 12.72
CA HIS A 76 4.89 -23.52 11.46
C HIS A 76 3.36 -23.42 11.68
N ASN A 77 2.73 -22.38 11.16
CA ASN A 77 1.28 -22.17 11.33
C ASN A 77 0.55 -22.58 10.06
N ASP A 78 -0.04 -23.77 10.07
CA ASP A 78 -0.63 -24.41 8.88
C ASP A 78 -1.78 -23.59 8.29
N LYS A 79 -2.56 -22.89 9.13
CA LYS A 79 -3.61 -21.96 8.69
C LYS A 79 -3.08 -20.83 7.80
N ARG A 80 -1.78 -20.54 7.81
CA ARG A 80 -1.16 -19.56 6.88
C ARG A 80 -0.97 -20.14 5.48
N ILE A 81 -0.73 -21.44 5.37
CA ILE A 81 -0.65 -22.17 4.08
C ILE A 81 -2.05 -22.23 3.46
N ASP A 82 -3.06 -22.61 4.24
CA ASP A 82 -4.46 -22.69 3.76
C ASP A 82 -4.96 -21.34 3.24
N ASN A 83 -4.66 -20.24 3.94
CA ASN A 83 -5.01 -18.89 3.50
C ASN A 83 -4.25 -18.42 2.24
N LEU A 84 -3.07 -18.98 1.96
CA LEU A 84 -2.35 -18.74 0.70
C LEU A 84 -2.95 -19.53 -0.45
N ASN A 85 -3.34 -20.79 -0.21
CA ASN A 85 -3.97 -21.66 -1.20
C ASN A 85 -5.37 -21.17 -1.57
N ASN A 86 -6.19 -20.81 -0.58
CA ASN A 86 -7.56 -20.32 -0.78
C ASN A 86 -7.64 -19.02 -1.61
N GLN A 87 -6.58 -18.20 -1.69
CA GLN A 87 -6.54 -17.01 -2.57
C GLN A 87 -6.15 -17.32 -4.01
N ASN A 88 -5.52 -18.47 -4.28
CA ASN A 88 -5.12 -18.86 -5.64
C ASN A 88 -6.16 -19.77 -6.32
N GLY A 89 -7.05 -20.40 -5.54
CA GLY A 89 -7.75 -21.61 -5.95
C GLY A 89 -6.88 -22.84 -5.69
N ASN A 90 -7.47 -24.03 -5.71
CA ASN A 90 -6.73 -25.28 -5.43
C ASN A 90 -5.65 -25.60 -6.47
N ASP A 91 -5.70 -24.97 -7.65
CA ASP A 91 -4.67 -25.08 -8.65
C ASP A 91 -3.60 -24.00 -8.46
N ASN A 92 -2.34 -24.35 -8.69
CA ASN A 92 -1.16 -23.47 -8.71
C ASN A 92 -1.20 -22.36 -9.80
N THR A 93 -2.37 -22.08 -10.36
CA THR A 93 -2.63 -21.11 -11.43
C THR A 93 -2.69 -19.69 -10.90
N TYR A 94 -2.20 -18.74 -11.71
CA TYR A 94 -2.22 -17.34 -11.34
C TYR A 94 -3.64 -16.77 -11.46
N ASN A 95 -4.24 -16.32 -10.35
CA ASN A 95 -5.63 -15.85 -10.34
C ASN A 95 -5.90 -14.59 -11.20
N GLY A 96 -4.85 -13.94 -11.71
CA GLY A 96 -4.89 -12.74 -12.56
C GLY A 96 -4.73 -11.41 -11.80
N TYR A 97 -4.64 -11.46 -10.47
CA TYR A 97 -4.72 -10.28 -9.59
C TYR A 97 -3.61 -10.27 -8.53
N LEU A 98 -3.35 -9.08 -7.97
CA LEU A 98 -2.42 -8.95 -6.86
C LEU A 98 -3.09 -9.33 -5.54
N SER A 99 -2.47 -10.24 -4.78
CA SER A 99 -2.88 -10.50 -3.41
C SER A 99 -2.72 -9.25 -2.53
N PRO A 100 -3.46 -9.13 -1.41
CA PRO A 100 -3.29 -8.02 -0.47
C PRO A 100 -1.88 -7.94 0.14
N GLY A 101 -1.16 -9.07 0.20
CA GLY A 101 0.26 -9.12 0.58
C GLY A 101 1.16 -8.47 -0.48
N ALA A 102 1.08 -8.95 -1.73
CA ALA A 102 1.87 -8.42 -2.84
C ALA A 102 1.62 -6.93 -3.07
N THR A 103 0.35 -6.51 -2.98
CA THR A 103 -0.07 -5.10 -3.11
C THR A 103 0.61 -4.20 -2.08
N ARG A 104 0.65 -4.62 -0.81
CA ARG A 104 1.31 -3.86 0.28
C ARG A 104 2.82 -3.76 0.08
N GLU A 105 3.46 -4.85 -0.34
CA GLU A 105 4.91 -4.89 -0.55
C GLU A 105 5.34 -4.05 -1.77
N ILE A 106 4.64 -4.15 -2.90
CA ILE A 106 4.91 -3.31 -4.09
C ILE A 106 4.75 -1.82 -3.73
N LYS A 107 3.65 -1.46 -3.05
CA LYS A 107 3.40 -0.10 -2.59
C LYS A 107 4.56 0.42 -1.74
N ARG A 108 5.00 -0.37 -0.74
CA ARG A 108 6.13 -0.01 0.13
C ARG A 108 7.42 0.26 -0.64
N ARG A 109 7.78 -0.60 -1.60
CA ARG A 109 8.99 -0.43 -2.42
C ARG A 109 8.96 0.85 -3.25
N LEU A 110 7.84 1.09 -3.93
CA LEU A 110 7.64 2.29 -4.76
C LEU A 110 7.67 3.58 -3.94
N GLU A 111 7.00 3.59 -2.79
CA GLU A 111 6.99 4.73 -1.87
C GLU A 111 8.40 5.07 -1.36
N VAL A 112 9.19 4.06 -0.96
CA VAL A 112 10.57 4.26 -0.49
C VAL A 112 11.49 4.76 -1.62
N TRP A 113 11.48 4.10 -2.78
CA TRP A 113 12.32 4.46 -3.93
C TRP A 113 12.04 5.88 -4.45
N LEU A 114 10.77 6.23 -4.64
CA LEU A 114 10.40 7.57 -5.10
C LEU A 114 10.70 8.66 -4.05
N THR A 115 10.60 8.35 -2.76
CA THR A 115 10.99 9.28 -1.69
C THR A 115 12.50 9.48 -1.63
N ALA A 116 13.30 8.43 -1.88
CA ALA A 116 14.76 8.54 -1.97
C ALA A 116 15.19 9.52 -3.07
N ILE A 117 14.56 9.42 -4.24
CA ILE A 117 14.77 10.37 -5.34
C ILE A 117 14.35 11.79 -4.94
N ASP A 118 13.20 12.00 -4.29
CA ASP A 118 12.76 13.35 -3.86
C ASP A 118 13.80 14.02 -2.94
N THR A 119 14.25 13.29 -1.92
CA THR A 119 15.20 13.80 -0.93
C THR A 119 16.54 14.15 -1.57
N ALA A 120 17.11 13.29 -2.42
CA ALA A 120 18.35 13.57 -3.14
C ALA A 120 18.24 14.80 -4.08
N LEU A 121 17.10 14.94 -4.77
CA LEU A 121 16.80 16.10 -5.63
C LEU A 121 16.61 17.41 -4.83
N GLN A 122 16.24 17.33 -3.55
CA GLN A 122 16.12 18.51 -2.67
C GLN A 122 17.48 18.91 -2.08
N LEU A 123 18.28 17.93 -1.62
CA LEU A 123 19.61 18.16 -1.04
C LEU A 123 20.61 18.73 -2.06
N SER A 124 20.61 18.22 -3.31
CA SER A 124 21.47 18.72 -4.40
C SER A 124 21.20 20.20 -4.71
N LYS A 125 19.93 20.61 -4.79
CA LYS A 125 19.52 22.02 -5.00
C LYS A 125 20.03 22.96 -3.90
N GLN A 126 20.11 22.50 -2.66
CA GLN A 126 20.63 23.30 -1.54
C GLN A 126 22.15 23.48 -1.62
N LYS A 127 22.89 22.46 -2.06
CA LYS A 127 24.37 22.48 -2.11
C LYS A 127 24.97 23.15 -3.36
N LYS A 128 24.15 23.57 -4.34
CA LYS A 128 24.59 24.08 -5.66
C LYS A 128 25.61 23.16 -6.38
N MET A 129 25.57 21.85 -6.09
CA MET A 129 26.45 20.85 -6.70
C MET A 129 25.68 19.61 -7.11
N VAL A 130 26.26 18.90 -8.08
CA VAL A 130 25.84 17.62 -8.68
C VAL A 130 24.73 17.74 -9.72
N ILE A 131 24.93 17.01 -10.82
CA ILE A 131 24.14 17.06 -12.06
C ILE A 131 22.84 16.28 -11.86
N VAL A 132 21.76 17.01 -11.58
CA VAL A 132 20.40 16.49 -11.34
C VAL A 132 19.73 15.92 -12.61
N ASP A 133 20.22 16.31 -13.78
CA ASP A 133 19.54 16.19 -15.08
C ASP A 133 19.28 14.75 -15.58
N GLN A 134 19.72 13.72 -14.84
CA GLN A 134 19.65 12.33 -15.25
C GLN A 134 18.66 11.45 -14.46
N VAL A 135 18.28 11.79 -13.22
CA VAL A 135 17.30 10.99 -12.44
C VAL A 135 15.96 11.72 -12.38
N LEU A 136 15.02 11.30 -13.22
CA LEU A 136 13.66 11.82 -13.28
C LEU A 136 12.64 10.68 -13.46
N PRO A 137 11.79 10.41 -12.46
CA PRO A 137 10.77 9.36 -12.57
C PRO A 137 9.76 9.65 -13.69
N THR A 138 9.80 8.81 -14.73
CA THR A 138 8.92 8.89 -15.90
C THR A 138 7.89 7.78 -15.85
N PHE A 139 6.62 8.15 -16.00
CA PHE A 139 5.51 7.22 -16.12
C PHE A 139 5.15 7.02 -17.59
N VAL A 140 5.18 5.76 -18.03
CA VAL A 140 4.97 5.33 -19.41
C VAL A 140 3.83 4.32 -19.46
N THR A 141 2.89 4.52 -20.38
CA THR A 141 1.89 3.50 -20.73
C THR A 141 2.22 2.89 -22.10
N LEU A 142 1.98 1.58 -22.27
CA LEU A 142 2.19 0.87 -23.53
C LEU A 142 0.94 0.04 -23.89
N THR A 143 0.44 0.20 -25.12
CA THR A 143 -0.75 -0.47 -25.66
C THR A 143 -0.43 -1.11 -27.02
N LEU A 144 -1.10 -2.22 -27.35
CA LEU A 144 -1.05 -2.78 -28.71
C LEU A 144 -1.82 -1.90 -29.71
N PRO A 145 -1.29 -1.62 -30.91
CA PRO A 145 -1.96 -0.77 -31.90
C PRO A 145 -3.22 -1.40 -32.52
N SER A 146 -3.33 -2.72 -32.49
CA SER A 146 -4.43 -3.50 -33.06
C SER A 146 -4.89 -4.60 -32.08
N ALA A 147 -5.91 -5.39 -32.43
CA ALA A 147 -6.44 -6.44 -31.56
C ALA A 147 -5.38 -7.49 -31.22
N GLN A 148 -5.34 -7.93 -29.97
CA GLN A 148 -4.38 -8.92 -29.49
C GLN A 148 -4.56 -10.28 -30.19
N SER A 149 -3.52 -10.73 -30.89
CA SER A 149 -3.49 -12.00 -31.63
C SER A 149 -2.62 -13.07 -30.96
N HIS A 150 -1.90 -12.73 -29.91
CA HIS A 150 -0.93 -13.59 -29.22
C HIS A 150 -1.23 -13.66 -27.71
N SER A 151 -0.79 -14.73 -27.03
CA SER A 151 -0.95 -14.89 -25.58
C SER A 151 -0.19 -13.82 -24.77
N ASP A 152 -0.66 -13.54 -23.56
CA ASP A 152 -0.04 -12.51 -22.71
C ASP A 152 1.38 -12.90 -22.31
N TYR A 153 1.65 -14.20 -22.17
CA TYR A 153 2.99 -14.72 -21.93
C TYR A 153 3.93 -14.34 -23.09
N SER A 154 3.50 -14.57 -24.33
CA SER A 154 4.32 -14.33 -25.52
C SER A 154 4.63 -12.85 -25.72
N ILE A 155 3.64 -11.97 -25.51
CA ILE A 155 3.84 -10.52 -25.60
C ILE A 155 4.80 -10.03 -24.51
N LYS A 156 4.70 -10.55 -23.28
CA LYS A 156 5.67 -10.22 -22.23
C LYS A 156 7.09 -10.65 -22.63
N LYS A 157 7.26 -11.92 -23.01
CA LYS A 157 8.57 -12.52 -23.33
C LYS A 157 9.26 -11.92 -24.57
N TYR A 158 8.51 -11.67 -25.64
CA TYR A 158 9.08 -11.29 -26.95
C TYR A 158 8.92 -9.81 -27.30
N VAL A 159 8.14 -9.03 -26.52
CA VAL A 159 7.98 -7.59 -26.73
C VAL A 159 8.36 -6.79 -25.47
N LEU A 160 7.79 -7.10 -24.30
CA LEU A 160 8.08 -6.34 -23.08
C LEU A 160 9.52 -6.54 -22.60
N ASP A 161 10.01 -7.77 -22.49
CA ASP A 161 11.35 -8.04 -21.98
C ASP A 161 12.46 -7.44 -22.88
N PRO A 162 12.39 -7.49 -24.22
CA PRO A 162 13.28 -6.73 -25.11
C PRO A 162 13.13 -5.21 -24.99
N PHE A 163 11.92 -4.70 -24.72
CA PHE A 163 11.70 -3.27 -24.47
C PHE A 163 12.37 -2.81 -23.17
N LEU A 164 12.16 -3.55 -22.07
CA LEU A 164 12.81 -3.28 -20.78
C LEU A 164 14.34 -3.39 -20.89
N SER A 165 14.84 -4.40 -21.60
CA SER A 165 16.28 -4.56 -21.86
C SER A 165 16.85 -3.34 -22.61
N TRP A 166 16.13 -2.81 -23.59
CA TRP A 166 16.50 -1.58 -24.30
C TRP A 166 16.51 -0.33 -23.42
N LEU A 167 15.59 -0.22 -22.45
CA LEU A 167 15.62 0.88 -21.46
C LEU A 167 16.93 0.84 -20.63
N LYS A 168 17.37 -0.36 -20.22
CA LYS A 168 18.58 -0.56 -19.40
C LYS A 168 19.89 -0.24 -20.12
N VAL A 169 19.96 -0.31 -21.45
CA VAL A 169 21.21 -0.07 -22.20
C VAL A 169 21.76 1.33 -21.89
N THR A 170 23.00 1.38 -21.43
CA THR A 170 23.63 2.59 -20.90
C THR A 170 23.80 3.70 -21.95
N SER A 171 23.59 4.94 -21.51
CA SER A 171 23.52 6.16 -22.34
C SER A 171 24.79 6.54 -23.11
N LYS A 172 25.96 5.95 -22.79
CA LYS A 172 27.24 6.24 -23.48
C LYS A 172 27.29 5.70 -24.91
N ASP A 173 26.47 4.70 -25.23
CA ASP A 173 26.41 4.11 -26.55
C ASP A 173 25.51 4.93 -27.48
N VAL A 174 26.08 5.56 -28.51
CA VAL A 174 25.33 6.28 -29.56
C VAL A 174 25.32 5.50 -30.87
N PHE A 175 24.30 5.72 -31.72
CA PHE A 175 24.39 5.28 -33.11
C PHE A 175 25.52 6.05 -33.80
N LYS A 176 26.47 5.32 -34.41
CA LYS A 176 27.62 5.91 -35.11
C LYS A 176 27.29 6.30 -36.57
N THR A 177 26.20 5.75 -37.13
CA THR A 177 25.78 5.94 -38.53
C THR A 177 24.24 5.91 -38.67
N GLY A 178 23.73 6.42 -39.80
CA GLY A 178 22.31 6.44 -40.17
C GLY A 178 21.47 7.60 -39.59
N ILE A 179 20.15 7.57 -39.79
CA ILE A 179 19.17 8.63 -39.40
C ILE A 179 19.14 8.88 -37.87
N ASN A 180 19.72 7.97 -37.08
CA ASN A 180 19.84 8.10 -35.64
C ASN A 180 21.24 8.46 -35.14
N THR A 181 22.19 8.80 -36.03
CA THR A 181 23.57 9.20 -35.65
C THR A 181 23.56 10.24 -34.52
N GLY A 182 24.41 10.03 -33.51
CA GLY A 182 24.52 10.90 -32.33
C GLY A 182 23.40 10.73 -31.29
N LYS A 183 22.30 10.02 -31.60
CA LYS A 183 21.29 9.67 -30.60
C LYS A 183 21.75 8.46 -29.78
N GLN A 184 21.44 8.47 -28.49
CA GLN A 184 21.71 7.35 -27.57
C GLN A 184 21.00 6.07 -28.04
N LYS A 185 21.57 4.89 -27.78
CA LYS A 185 20.97 3.59 -28.12
C LYS A 185 19.93 3.17 -27.08
N GLY A 186 20.21 3.35 -25.79
CA GLY A 186 19.28 3.19 -24.66
C GLY A 186 19.33 4.40 -23.73
N PHE A 187 18.76 4.27 -22.53
CA PHE A 187 18.58 5.38 -21.58
C PHE A 187 19.29 5.20 -20.23
N GLY A 188 19.93 4.05 -19.97
CA GLY A 188 20.54 3.76 -18.68
C GLY A 188 19.53 3.72 -17.53
N VAL A 189 18.36 3.12 -17.75
CA VAL A 189 17.37 2.87 -16.69
C VAL A 189 17.90 1.79 -15.75
N GLU A 190 18.11 2.14 -14.49
CA GLU A 190 18.59 1.21 -13.45
C GLU A 190 17.40 0.65 -12.66
N CYS A 191 16.51 1.54 -12.22
CA CYS A 191 15.29 1.19 -11.52
C CYS A 191 14.05 1.37 -12.40
N PHE A 192 13.30 0.27 -12.52
CA PHE A 192 11.96 0.30 -13.09
C PHE A 192 11.00 -0.61 -12.33
N PHE A 193 9.72 -0.28 -12.41
CA PHE A 193 8.60 -1.13 -12.03
C PHE A 193 7.64 -1.22 -13.22
N TRP A 194 7.04 -2.39 -13.47
CA TRP A 194 5.96 -2.53 -14.43
C TRP A 194 4.78 -3.33 -13.88
N ARG A 195 3.56 -3.02 -14.35
CA ARG A 195 2.33 -3.82 -14.19
C ARG A 195 1.68 -4.04 -15.56
N ALA A 196 1.22 -5.26 -15.82
CA ALA A 196 0.27 -5.59 -16.87
C ALA A 196 -1.19 -5.50 -16.36
N GLU A 197 -2.09 -4.92 -17.16
CA GLU A 197 -3.53 -5.01 -16.98
C GLU A 197 -4.23 -5.33 -18.31
N ALA A 198 -5.46 -5.85 -18.24
CA ALA A 198 -6.33 -5.97 -19.40
C ALA A 198 -7.08 -4.65 -19.62
N GLN A 199 -7.07 -4.14 -20.84
CA GLN A 199 -7.91 -3.01 -21.24
C GLN A 199 -9.35 -3.46 -21.52
N LYS A 200 -10.29 -2.51 -21.55
CA LYS A 200 -11.71 -2.78 -21.88
C LYS A 200 -11.94 -3.43 -23.26
N ASN A 201 -10.97 -3.34 -24.18
CA ASN A 201 -11.02 -4.01 -25.49
C ASN A 201 -10.34 -5.39 -25.49
N GLY A 202 -9.94 -5.93 -24.33
CA GLY A 202 -9.24 -7.21 -24.20
C GLY A 202 -7.74 -7.17 -24.49
N ASN A 203 -7.17 -6.07 -24.95
CA ASN A 203 -5.72 -5.98 -25.17
C ASN A 203 -4.96 -5.88 -23.83
N ILE A 204 -3.80 -6.53 -23.75
CA ILE A 204 -2.83 -6.30 -22.68
C ILE A 204 -2.25 -4.88 -22.77
N HIS A 205 -2.06 -4.26 -21.62
CA HIS A 205 -1.50 -2.93 -21.46
C HIS A 205 -0.51 -2.90 -20.31
N PHE A 206 0.56 -2.12 -20.47
CA PHE A 206 1.62 -2.04 -19.48
C PHE A 206 1.75 -0.63 -18.92
N HIS A 207 1.73 -0.53 -17.60
CA HIS A 207 2.12 0.65 -16.84
C HIS A 207 3.57 0.48 -16.40
N ILE A 208 4.45 1.42 -16.73
CA ILE A 208 5.87 1.37 -16.40
C ILE A 208 6.28 2.67 -15.69
N VAL A 209 6.99 2.53 -14.58
CA VAL A 209 7.73 3.60 -13.90
C VAL A 209 9.20 3.34 -14.11
N CYS A 210 9.96 4.34 -14.55
CA CYS A 210 11.41 4.27 -14.68
C CYS A 210 12.05 5.55 -14.13
N ASP A 211 13.31 5.49 -13.71
CA ASP A 211 14.05 6.59 -13.09
C ASP A 211 14.72 7.58 -14.05
N ARG A 212 14.67 7.34 -15.36
CA ARG A 212 15.25 8.23 -16.37
C ARG A 212 14.15 8.99 -17.10
N PHE A 213 14.46 10.22 -17.54
CA PHE A 213 13.63 10.89 -18.54
C PHE A 213 13.80 10.22 -19.90
N ILE A 214 12.69 9.93 -20.58
CA ILE A 214 12.70 9.28 -21.89
C ILE A 214 11.74 10.00 -22.85
N PRO A 215 12.21 10.49 -24.02
CA PRO A 215 11.35 11.14 -25.01
C PRO A 215 10.27 10.18 -25.54
N TRP A 216 9.01 10.64 -25.57
CA TRP A 216 7.88 9.80 -25.98
C TRP A 216 8.01 9.25 -27.41
N GLN A 217 8.62 10.02 -28.32
CA GLN A 217 8.87 9.59 -29.69
C GLN A 217 9.75 8.33 -29.73
N ARG A 218 10.76 8.26 -28.86
CA ARG A 218 11.71 7.15 -28.77
C ARG A 218 11.05 5.89 -28.22
N ILE A 219 10.22 6.04 -27.19
CA ILE A 219 9.42 4.94 -26.64
C ILE A 219 8.42 4.42 -27.67
N ARG A 220 7.65 5.29 -28.33
CA ARG A 220 6.70 4.90 -29.39
C ARG A 220 7.39 4.16 -30.53
N GLN A 221 8.51 4.71 -31.03
CA GLN A 221 9.29 4.09 -32.10
C GLN A 221 9.78 2.69 -31.72
N LYS A 222 10.37 2.52 -30.52
CA LYS A 222 10.87 1.21 -30.09
C LYS A 222 9.74 0.21 -29.86
N TRP A 223 8.66 0.63 -29.20
CA TRP A 223 7.52 -0.23 -28.93
C TRP A 223 6.83 -0.68 -30.23
N ASN A 224 6.54 0.26 -31.14
CA ASN A 224 5.98 -0.05 -32.47
C ASN A 224 6.88 -1.00 -33.27
N SER A 225 8.20 -0.78 -33.24
CA SER A 225 9.17 -1.69 -33.89
C SER A 225 9.11 -3.11 -33.30
N LEU A 226 9.01 -3.27 -31.97
CA LEU A 226 8.97 -4.59 -31.35
C LEU A 226 7.65 -5.33 -31.60
N VAL A 227 6.49 -4.66 -31.49
CA VAL A 227 5.20 -5.32 -31.79
C VAL A 227 5.06 -5.62 -33.28
N GLU A 228 5.64 -4.80 -34.16
CA GLU A 228 5.65 -5.11 -35.59
C GLU A 228 6.53 -6.34 -35.89
N SER A 229 7.78 -6.36 -35.39
CA SER A 229 8.70 -7.49 -35.60
C SER A 229 8.20 -8.80 -34.99
N PHE A 230 7.41 -8.74 -33.91
CA PHE A 230 6.89 -9.94 -33.24
C PHE A 230 5.63 -10.51 -33.90
N GLY A 231 4.69 -9.66 -34.34
CA GLY A 231 3.36 -10.13 -34.75
C GLY A 231 2.62 -9.25 -35.76
N GLY A 232 3.31 -8.35 -36.47
CA GLY A 232 2.69 -7.51 -37.51
C GLY A 232 1.59 -6.59 -36.98
N TYR A 233 1.66 -6.18 -35.71
CA TYR A 233 0.59 -5.42 -35.06
C TYR A 233 0.40 -4.02 -35.67
N VAL A 234 1.47 -3.36 -36.11
CA VAL A 234 1.41 -2.04 -36.79
C VAL A 234 0.86 -2.21 -38.21
N SER A 235 1.31 -3.23 -38.94
CA SER A 235 0.73 -3.61 -40.24
C SER A 235 -0.77 -3.92 -40.12
N SER A 236 -1.19 -4.63 -39.09
CA SER A 236 -2.61 -4.94 -38.84
C SER A 236 -3.45 -3.67 -38.57
N TYR A 237 -2.91 -2.71 -37.82
CA TYR A 237 -3.53 -1.39 -37.65
C TYR A 237 -3.59 -0.61 -38.97
N HIS A 238 -2.50 -0.62 -39.75
CA HIS A 238 -2.41 0.01 -41.06
C HIS A 238 -3.49 -0.49 -42.02
N TYR A 239 -3.61 -1.82 -42.20
CA TYR A 239 -4.64 -2.41 -43.08
C TYR A 239 -6.05 -2.12 -42.57
N GLY A 240 -6.28 -2.19 -41.25
CA GLY A 240 -7.57 -1.84 -40.65
C GLY A 240 -7.97 -0.38 -40.92
N ARG A 241 -7.03 0.56 -40.81
CA ARG A 241 -7.28 1.99 -41.10
C ARG A 241 -7.49 2.24 -42.59
N LYS A 242 -6.67 1.66 -43.48
CA LYS A 242 -6.90 1.73 -44.93
C LYS A 242 -8.27 1.19 -45.34
N ARG A 243 -8.71 0.06 -44.75
CA ARG A 243 -10.04 -0.50 -45.02
C ARG A 243 -11.18 0.40 -44.53
N PHE A 244 -11.02 1.05 -43.37
CA PHE A 244 -12.01 1.98 -42.82
C PHE A 244 -12.12 3.28 -43.63
N PHE A 245 -11.00 3.78 -44.16
CA PHE A 245 -10.90 5.00 -44.95
C PHE A 245 -10.79 4.73 -46.47
N LYS A 246 -11.30 3.59 -46.95
CA LYS A 246 -11.18 3.17 -48.37
C LYS A 246 -11.83 4.16 -49.34
N ASP A 247 -12.89 4.83 -48.90
CA ASP A 247 -13.69 5.80 -49.68
C ASP A 247 -13.34 7.26 -49.28
N GLY A 248 -12.17 7.48 -48.64
CA GLY A 248 -11.76 8.76 -48.08
C GLY A 248 -12.10 8.89 -46.58
N PHE A 249 -12.32 10.13 -46.12
CA PHE A 249 -12.58 10.43 -44.71
C PHE A 249 -13.96 9.92 -44.23
N SER A 250 -13.92 8.95 -43.30
CA SER A 250 -15.08 8.36 -42.63
C SER A 250 -15.15 8.79 -41.17
N ILE A 251 -16.36 9.09 -40.65
CA ILE A 251 -16.55 9.49 -39.25
C ILE A 251 -16.53 8.27 -38.33
N ASP A 252 -15.64 8.26 -37.34
CA ASP A 252 -15.66 7.29 -36.24
C ASP A 252 -16.60 7.84 -35.14
N TYR A 253 -17.87 7.42 -35.17
CA TYR A 253 -18.90 7.91 -34.24
C TYR A 253 -18.60 7.57 -32.77
N TYR A 254 -18.01 6.40 -32.50
CA TYR A 254 -17.60 6.02 -31.15
C TYR A 254 -16.50 6.94 -30.62
N LYS A 255 -15.49 7.22 -31.44
CA LYS A 255 -14.44 8.19 -31.13
C LYS A 255 -15.00 9.61 -31.02
N LEU A 256 -16.02 9.97 -31.81
CA LEU A 256 -16.66 11.29 -31.78
C LEU A 256 -17.31 11.58 -30.42
N ASP A 257 -18.12 10.66 -29.91
CA ASP A 257 -18.75 10.82 -28.60
C ASP A 257 -17.74 10.76 -27.45
N LYS A 258 -16.68 9.94 -27.59
CA LYS A 258 -15.56 9.91 -26.63
C LYS A 258 -14.78 11.23 -26.59
N ASP A 259 -14.47 11.82 -27.74
CA ASP A 259 -13.79 13.12 -27.85
C ASP A 259 -14.70 14.26 -27.33
N ILE A 260 -16.01 14.23 -27.61
CA ILE A 260 -17.00 15.16 -27.01
C ILE A 260 -16.99 15.07 -25.48
N ALA A 261 -17.04 13.86 -24.91
CA ALA A 261 -17.01 13.66 -23.46
C ALA A 261 -15.69 14.09 -22.82
N ALA A 262 -14.56 13.94 -23.53
CA ALA A 262 -13.27 14.46 -23.09
C ALA A 262 -13.24 16.00 -23.13
N PHE A 263 -13.78 16.63 -24.17
CA PHE A 263 -13.88 18.08 -24.24
C PHE A 263 -14.75 18.66 -23.14
N ILE A 264 -15.94 18.09 -22.84
CA ILE A 264 -16.80 18.58 -21.76
C ILE A 264 -16.01 18.79 -20.46
N LYS A 265 -15.19 17.80 -20.06
CA LYS A 265 -14.33 17.89 -18.87
C LYS A 265 -13.28 19.01 -18.96
N ILE A 266 -12.59 19.13 -20.09
CA ILE A 266 -11.59 20.21 -20.31
C ILE A 266 -12.27 21.59 -20.23
N PHE A 267 -13.47 21.73 -20.80
CA PHE A 267 -14.23 22.97 -20.78
C PHE A 267 -14.77 23.30 -19.37
N GLU A 268 -15.23 22.32 -18.61
CA GLU A 268 -15.62 22.45 -17.19
C GLU A 268 -14.43 22.88 -16.32
N GLU A 269 -13.29 22.20 -16.45
CA GLU A 269 -12.05 22.54 -15.73
C GLU A 269 -11.56 23.96 -16.09
N THR A 270 -11.62 24.34 -17.36
CA THR A 270 -11.25 25.69 -17.84
C THR A 270 -12.21 26.76 -17.31
N ALA A 271 -13.52 26.53 -17.37
CA ALA A 271 -14.53 27.44 -16.85
C ALA A 271 -14.40 27.65 -15.34
N LYS A 272 -14.05 26.58 -14.60
CA LYS A 272 -13.81 26.61 -13.15
C LYS A 272 -12.49 27.30 -12.78
N ALA A 273 -11.43 27.07 -13.57
CA ALA A 273 -10.11 27.64 -13.31
C ALA A 273 -9.94 29.08 -13.85
N ARG A 274 -10.84 29.53 -14.73
CA ARG A 274 -10.83 30.86 -15.38
C ARG A 274 -9.49 31.23 -16.04
N ARG A 275 -8.74 30.22 -16.48
CA ARG A 275 -7.44 30.33 -17.16
C ARG A 275 -7.32 29.27 -18.24
N MET A 276 -6.55 29.56 -19.28
CA MET A 276 -6.26 28.59 -20.34
C MET A 276 -5.45 27.40 -19.78
N PRO A 277 -5.68 26.15 -20.22
CA PRO A 277 -4.81 25.03 -19.88
C PRO A 277 -3.40 25.22 -20.45
N ASP A 278 -2.37 24.92 -19.65
CA ASP A 278 -0.95 25.10 -20.00
C ASP A 278 -0.53 24.32 -21.27
N LYS A 279 -1.25 23.23 -21.58
CA LYS A 279 -1.10 22.43 -22.80
C LYS A 279 -2.44 22.38 -23.55
N CYS A 280 -2.71 23.42 -24.32
CA CYS A 280 -3.90 23.53 -25.17
C CYS A 280 -3.53 23.35 -26.67
N PRO A 281 -4.13 22.39 -27.39
CA PRO A 281 -3.99 22.28 -28.85
C PRO A 281 -4.50 23.53 -29.58
N GLU A 282 -3.87 23.88 -30.71
CA GLU A 282 -4.16 25.13 -31.43
C GLU A 282 -5.63 25.24 -31.85
N TYR A 283 -6.19 24.17 -32.42
CA TYR A 283 -7.61 24.09 -32.82
C TYR A 283 -8.58 24.35 -31.66
N LEU A 284 -8.16 24.09 -30.41
CA LEU A 284 -8.99 24.17 -29.22
C LEU A 284 -8.92 25.55 -28.54
N LYS A 285 -7.81 26.29 -28.70
CA LYS A 285 -7.61 27.62 -28.08
C LYS A 285 -8.73 28.60 -28.40
N LYS A 286 -9.16 28.66 -29.67
CA LYS A 286 -10.25 29.54 -30.15
C LYS A 286 -11.56 29.29 -29.39
N TRP A 287 -11.82 28.04 -28.98
CA TRP A 287 -13.04 27.65 -28.29
C TRP A 287 -12.95 27.81 -26.77
N LEU A 288 -11.78 27.56 -26.16
CA LEU A 288 -11.59 27.71 -24.70
C LEU A 288 -11.55 29.17 -24.23
N ALA A 289 -11.35 30.14 -25.12
CA ALA A 289 -11.45 31.56 -24.81
C ALA A 289 -12.83 31.95 -24.23
N LEU A 290 -13.92 31.27 -24.65
CA LEU A 290 -15.28 31.49 -24.14
C LEU A 290 -15.40 31.10 -22.64
N PRO A 291 -15.12 29.83 -22.23
CA PRO A 291 -15.04 29.43 -20.82
C PRO A 291 -14.18 30.32 -19.94
N VAL A 292 -13.01 30.75 -20.41
CA VAL A 292 -12.14 31.67 -19.66
C VAL A 292 -12.88 32.99 -19.42
N LYS A 293 -13.40 33.63 -20.48
CA LYS A 293 -14.02 34.96 -20.40
C LYS A 293 -15.34 34.97 -19.61
N ASN A 294 -16.23 34.01 -19.85
CA ASN A 294 -17.61 34.05 -19.31
C ASN A 294 -18.06 32.80 -18.55
N GLY A 295 -17.24 31.74 -18.46
CA GLY A 295 -17.58 30.50 -17.75
C GLY A 295 -18.61 29.62 -18.46
N LYS A 296 -19.05 29.97 -19.68
CA LYS A 296 -20.04 29.20 -20.44
C LYS A 296 -19.36 28.11 -21.27
N ILE A 297 -19.90 26.90 -21.17
CA ILE A 297 -19.49 25.75 -21.97
C ILE A 297 -20.25 25.78 -23.32
N PRO A 298 -19.60 25.49 -24.46
CA PRO A 298 -20.28 25.40 -25.75
C PRO A 298 -21.37 24.32 -25.79
N LYS A 299 -22.43 24.57 -26.56
CA LYS A 299 -23.50 23.58 -26.81
C LYS A 299 -22.92 22.32 -27.48
N ARG A 300 -23.55 21.16 -27.28
CA ARG A 300 -23.12 19.86 -27.85
C ARG A 300 -22.88 19.90 -29.36
N ALA A 301 -23.65 20.67 -30.12
CA ALA A 301 -23.44 20.86 -31.56
C ALA A 301 -22.07 21.46 -31.91
N VAL A 302 -21.58 22.42 -31.11
CA VAL A 302 -20.24 23.01 -31.26
C VAL A 302 -19.17 21.99 -30.88
N LEU A 303 -19.34 21.30 -29.75
CA LEU A 303 -18.41 20.23 -29.32
C LEU A 303 -18.28 19.11 -30.37
N LYS A 304 -19.39 18.76 -31.05
CA LYS A 304 -19.40 17.82 -32.19
C LYS A 304 -18.58 18.34 -33.38
N ALA A 305 -18.67 19.63 -33.70
CA ALA A 305 -17.84 20.24 -34.75
C ALA A 305 -16.35 20.21 -34.40
N ILE A 306 -15.98 20.50 -33.14
CA ILE A 306 -14.60 20.42 -32.64
C ILE A 306 -14.06 18.98 -32.71
N ALA A 307 -14.87 17.99 -32.31
CA ALA A 307 -14.49 16.58 -32.40
C ALA A 307 -14.32 16.11 -33.85
N LEU A 308 -15.12 16.65 -34.78
CA LEU A 308 -14.97 16.39 -36.21
C LEU A 308 -13.71 17.06 -36.79
N GLU A 309 -13.40 18.29 -36.39
CA GLU A 309 -12.16 19.01 -36.75
C GLU A 309 -10.92 18.20 -36.31
N LYS A 310 -10.90 17.76 -35.05
CA LYS A 310 -9.86 16.86 -34.52
C LYS A 310 -9.76 15.52 -35.27
N GLN A 311 -10.89 14.89 -35.62
CA GLN A 311 -10.84 13.64 -36.40
C GLN A 311 -10.25 13.82 -37.80
N LYS A 312 -10.46 14.98 -38.44
CA LYS A 312 -9.85 15.32 -39.73
C LYS A 312 -8.34 15.55 -39.61
N GLU A 313 -7.88 16.21 -38.55
CA GLU A 313 -6.44 16.32 -38.24
C GLU A 313 -5.81 14.93 -37.99
N ASP A 314 -6.43 14.12 -37.14
CA ASP A 314 -6.01 12.73 -36.88
C ASP A 314 -5.95 11.89 -38.18
N TYR A 315 -6.87 12.13 -39.13
CA TYR A 315 -6.89 11.50 -40.44
C TYR A 315 -5.74 11.96 -41.35
N ALA A 316 -5.51 13.27 -41.48
CA ALA A 316 -4.42 13.82 -42.29
C ALA A 316 -3.03 13.37 -41.76
N ILE A 317 -2.84 13.32 -40.43
CA ILE A 317 -1.62 12.78 -39.82
C ILE A 317 -1.48 11.27 -40.12
N GLY A 318 -2.59 10.53 -40.05
CA GLY A 318 -2.65 9.11 -40.39
C GLY A 318 -2.25 8.85 -41.85
N GLU A 319 -2.85 9.58 -42.78
CA GLU A 319 -2.54 9.52 -44.21
C GLU A 319 -1.08 9.87 -44.51
N ALA A 320 -0.58 10.98 -43.97
CA ALA A 320 0.80 11.44 -44.17
C ALA A 320 1.86 10.44 -43.66
N CYS A 321 1.56 9.67 -42.60
CA CYS A 321 2.43 8.57 -42.14
C CYS A 321 2.03 7.19 -42.71
N ASN A 322 1.11 7.14 -43.67
CA ASN A 322 0.54 5.92 -44.23
C ASN A 322 0.10 4.94 -43.14
N TRP A 323 -0.45 5.43 -42.02
CA TRP A 323 -0.90 4.69 -40.84
C TRP A 323 0.16 3.82 -40.14
N THR A 324 1.46 4.03 -40.43
CA THR A 324 2.57 3.23 -39.87
C THR A 324 3.08 3.70 -38.51
N ASN A 325 2.57 4.81 -37.97
CA ASN A 325 2.96 5.37 -36.67
C ASN A 325 1.77 5.49 -35.69
N PRO A 326 1.11 4.39 -35.31
CA PRO A 326 -0.01 4.42 -34.37
C PRO A 326 0.40 5.00 -33.00
N ASN A 327 -0.50 5.73 -32.34
CA ASN A 327 -0.30 6.10 -30.94
C ASN A 327 -0.52 4.87 -30.05
N THR A 328 0.58 4.28 -29.60
CA THR A 328 0.63 3.12 -28.73
C THR A 328 1.17 3.43 -27.34
N THR A 329 1.57 4.68 -27.09
CA THR A 329 2.32 5.06 -25.89
C THR A 329 1.98 6.48 -25.45
N ASP A 330 1.51 6.63 -24.21
CA ASP A 330 1.37 7.94 -23.58
C ASP A 330 2.42 8.08 -22.46
N ILE A 331 3.02 9.27 -22.36
CA ILE A 331 3.94 9.62 -21.27
C ILE A 331 3.31 10.72 -20.44
N HIS A 332 3.15 10.44 -19.16
CA HIS A 332 2.69 11.43 -18.20
C HIS A 332 3.92 12.11 -17.60
N GLY A 333 4.11 13.39 -17.93
CA GLY A 333 5.07 14.24 -17.23
C GLY A 333 4.55 14.48 -15.80
N VAL A 334 5.12 13.77 -14.83
CA VAL A 334 4.50 13.67 -13.50
C VAL A 334 4.98 14.82 -12.60
N GLN A 335 4.03 15.66 -12.17
CA GLN A 335 4.32 16.84 -11.36
C GLN A 335 4.29 16.48 -9.86
N GLY A 336 5.48 16.39 -9.26
CA GLY A 336 5.66 16.17 -7.82
C GLY A 336 5.49 14.72 -7.39
N LEU A 337 6.39 14.25 -6.53
CA LEU A 337 6.53 12.82 -6.16
C LEU A 337 5.33 12.21 -5.44
N LYS A 338 4.49 13.05 -4.83
CA LYS A 338 3.17 12.68 -4.28
C LYS A 338 2.19 12.25 -5.36
N SER A 339 2.17 12.95 -6.49
CA SER A 339 1.35 12.57 -7.64
C SER A 339 1.84 11.23 -8.19
N ILE A 340 3.17 11.06 -8.34
CA ILE A 340 3.78 9.81 -8.81
C ILE A 340 3.39 8.63 -7.91
N ALA A 341 3.68 8.69 -6.61
CA ALA A 341 3.38 7.60 -5.69
C ALA A 341 1.88 7.27 -5.69
N SER A 342 1.00 8.28 -5.58
CA SER A 342 -0.45 8.07 -5.55
C SER A 342 -1.01 7.49 -6.86
N TYR A 343 -0.50 7.97 -7.99
CA TYR A 343 -0.89 7.54 -9.33
C TYR A 343 -0.41 6.11 -9.59
N VAL A 344 0.88 5.83 -9.40
CA VAL A 344 1.44 4.47 -9.55
C VAL A 344 0.74 3.51 -8.60
N VAL A 345 0.54 3.87 -7.34
CA VAL A 345 -0.19 3.03 -6.37
C VAL A 345 -1.62 2.78 -6.85
N LYS A 346 -2.36 3.75 -7.37
CA LYS A 346 -3.69 3.52 -7.98
C LYS A 346 -3.61 2.47 -9.11
N TYR A 347 -2.64 2.59 -10.02
CA TYR A 347 -2.44 1.61 -11.10
C TYR A 347 -1.82 0.30 -10.63
N VAL A 348 -1.27 0.20 -9.42
CA VAL A 348 -0.87 -1.08 -8.79
C VAL A 348 -2.04 -1.73 -8.07
N THR A 349 -2.82 -0.98 -7.29
CA THR A 349 -3.86 -1.53 -6.40
C THR A 349 -5.25 -1.63 -7.04
N LYS A 350 -5.41 -1.27 -8.33
CA LYS A 350 -6.67 -1.46 -9.06
C LYS A 350 -7.08 -2.94 -9.02
N LYS A 351 -8.10 -3.24 -8.22
CA LYS A 351 -8.84 -4.52 -8.21
C LYS A 351 -9.60 -4.66 -9.53
N GLY A 352 -9.90 -5.89 -9.93
CA GLY A 352 -10.88 -6.13 -11.00
C GLY A 352 -12.25 -5.56 -10.59
N THR A 353 -12.98 -5.01 -11.55
CA THR A 353 -14.40 -4.65 -11.35
C THR A 353 -15.21 -5.92 -11.37
N GLU A 354 -16.04 -6.15 -10.35
CA GLU A 354 -17.00 -7.26 -10.33
C GLU A 354 -18.06 -7.02 -11.40
N LYS A 355 -18.35 -8.04 -12.22
CA LYS A 355 -19.46 -7.98 -13.17
C LYS A 355 -20.74 -7.80 -12.34
N PRO A 356 -21.60 -6.82 -12.64
CA PRO A 356 -22.89 -6.72 -11.97
C PRO A 356 -23.69 -8.00 -12.20
N LEU A 357 -24.47 -8.39 -11.18
CA LEU A 357 -25.48 -9.44 -11.31
C LEU A 357 -26.51 -9.03 -12.37
N GLU A 358 -27.10 -10.01 -13.05
CA GLU A 358 -28.22 -9.73 -13.96
C GLU A 358 -29.43 -9.19 -13.15
N PRO A 359 -30.37 -8.42 -13.75
CA PRO A 359 -31.41 -7.71 -12.98
C PRO A 359 -32.33 -8.57 -12.12
N ASN A 360 -32.44 -9.87 -12.45
CA ASN A 360 -33.21 -10.88 -11.73
C ASN A 360 -32.37 -11.68 -10.71
N GLN A 361 -31.07 -11.44 -10.60
CA GLN A 361 -30.14 -12.17 -9.74
C GLN A 361 -29.80 -11.42 -8.44
N PHE A 362 -29.64 -12.17 -7.35
CA PHE A 362 -29.30 -11.64 -6.03
C PHE A 362 -28.54 -12.66 -5.18
N LEU A 363 -27.90 -12.20 -4.10
CA LEU A 363 -27.15 -13.06 -3.17
C LEU A 363 -27.94 -13.28 -1.88
N LYS A 364 -27.93 -14.52 -1.38
CA LYS A 364 -28.51 -14.91 -0.09
C LYS A 364 -27.47 -15.72 0.68
N THR A 365 -27.42 -15.56 2.01
CA THR A 365 -26.60 -16.43 2.85
C THR A 365 -27.38 -17.71 3.13
N ASP A 366 -26.78 -18.85 2.80
CA ASP A 366 -27.28 -20.18 3.17
C ASP A 366 -27.25 -20.33 4.70
N SER A 367 -28.39 -20.69 5.29
CA SER A 367 -28.58 -20.80 6.74
C SER A 367 -27.92 -22.04 7.37
N VAL A 368 -27.55 -23.04 6.55
CA VAL A 368 -26.89 -24.28 6.97
C VAL A 368 -25.37 -24.16 6.82
N THR A 369 -24.89 -23.63 5.69
CA THR A 369 -23.45 -23.57 5.39
C THR A 369 -22.79 -22.23 5.75
N GLY A 370 -23.58 -21.17 5.99
CA GLY A 370 -23.08 -19.81 6.24
C GLY A 370 -22.44 -19.13 5.03
N ARG A 371 -22.48 -19.77 3.86
CA ARG A 371 -21.89 -19.29 2.60
C ARG A 371 -22.86 -18.35 1.88
N LYS A 372 -22.33 -17.44 1.05
CA LYS A 372 -23.16 -16.66 0.13
C LYS A 372 -23.38 -17.46 -1.15
N CYS A 373 -24.61 -17.66 -1.55
CA CYS A 373 -24.97 -18.38 -2.78
C CYS A 373 -25.75 -17.45 -3.73
N LEU A 374 -25.72 -17.77 -5.02
CA LEU A 374 -26.40 -16.99 -6.07
C LEU A 374 -27.83 -17.50 -6.29
N PHE A 375 -28.80 -16.59 -6.32
CA PHE A 375 -30.20 -16.87 -6.57
C PHE A 375 -30.70 -16.04 -7.76
N GLU A 376 -31.67 -16.58 -8.48
CA GLU A 376 -32.37 -15.94 -9.60
C GLU A 376 -33.88 -15.93 -9.35
N ARG A 377 -34.54 -14.83 -9.72
CA ARG A 377 -35.99 -14.76 -9.80
C ARG A 377 -36.45 -15.20 -11.19
N GLN A 378 -37.32 -16.20 -11.22
CA GLN A 378 -37.99 -16.67 -12.43
C GLN A 378 -39.50 -16.47 -12.26
N GLU A 379 -40.09 -15.72 -13.19
CA GLU A 379 -41.54 -15.53 -13.28
C GLU A 379 -42.15 -16.70 -14.05
N VAL A 380 -42.94 -17.52 -13.36
CA VAL A 380 -43.70 -18.63 -13.93
C VAL A 380 -45.14 -18.17 -14.09
N VAL A 381 -45.58 -18.05 -15.34
CA VAL A 381 -46.97 -17.75 -15.68
C VAL A 381 -47.73 -19.07 -15.75
N ASP A 382 -48.81 -19.18 -14.97
CA ASP A 382 -49.74 -20.29 -15.06
C ASP A 382 -50.50 -20.21 -16.41
N PRO A 383 -50.42 -21.25 -17.26
CA PRO A 383 -51.03 -21.22 -18.59
C PRO A 383 -52.57 -21.35 -18.59
N GLU A 384 -53.18 -21.76 -17.48
CA GLU A 384 -54.64 -21.90 -17.35
C GLU A 384 -55.28 -20.68 -16.66
N THR A 385 -54.63 -20.11 -15.65
CA THR A 385 -55.16 -18.98 -14.87
C THR A 385 -54.60 -17.61 -15.29
N GLY A 386 -53.43 -17.58 -15.93
CA GLY A 386 -52.69 -16.35 -16.24
C GLY A 386 -52.02 -15.68 -15.03
N GLU A 387 -52.05 -16.30 -13.84
CA GLU A 387 -51.38 -15.77 -12.66
C GLU A 387 -49.85 -15.89 -12.78
N VAL A 388 -49.13 -14.87 -12.35
CA VAL A 388 -47.66 -14.83 -12.36
C VAL A 388 -47.14 -15.16 -10.96
N THR A 389 -46.43 -16.28 -10.84
CA THR A 389 -45.75 -16.68 -9.60
C THR A 389 -44.25 -16.42 -9.72
N VAL A 390 -43.65 -15.80 -8.70
CA VAL A 390 -42.20 -15.53 -8.66
C VAL A 390 -41.50 -16.60 -7.85
N ASN A 391 -40.70 -17.43 -8.51
CA ASN A 391 -39.89 -18.47 -7.86
C ASN A 391 -38.44 -17.99 -7.67
N GLU A 392 -37.86 -18.24 -6.50
CA GLU A 392 -36.42 -18.03 -6.23
C GLU A 392 -35.66 -19.35 -6.48
N VAL A 393 -34.88 -19.41 -7.56
CA VAL A 393 -34.06 -20.58 -7.91
C VAL A 393 -32.61 -20.34 -7.50
N GLN A 394 -32.02 -21.26 -6.73
CA GLN A 394 -30.59 -21.22 -6.43
C GLN A 394 -29.79 -21.66 -7.66
N LEU A 395 -28.95 -20.77 -8.20
CA LEU A 395 -28.13 -21.03 -9.39
C LEU A 395 -26.80 -21.71 -9.07
N ASP A 396 -26.24 -21.45 -7.90
CA ASP A 396 -24.94 -21.98 -7.49
C ASP A 396 -25.05 -22.68 -6.13
N ILE A 397 -24.62 -23.94 -6.07
CA ILE A 397 -24.62 -24.78 -4.86
C ILE A 397 -23.35 -24.50 -4.04
N GLU A 398 -22.31 -23.93 -4.65
CA GLU A 398 -21.10 -23.50 -3.96
C GLU A 398 -21.16 -22.04 -3.46
N GLU A 399 -20.13 -21.62 -2.73
CA GLU A 399 -19.96 -20.22 -2.35
C GLU A 399 -19.72 -19.35 -3.59
N TYR A 400 -20.64 -18.40 -3.84
CA TYR A 400 -20.61 -17.47 -4.96
C TYR A 400 -19.26 -16.77 -5.07
N ARG A 401 -18.59 -16.97 -6.20
CA ARG A 401 -17.35 -16.29 -6.55
C ARG A 401 -17.64 -15.20 -7.58
N PRO A 402 -17.42 -13.91 -7.25
CA PRO A 402 -17.74 -12.84 -8.19
C PRO A 402 -16.91 -12.98 -9.48
N THR A 403 -17.62 -13.01 -10.61
CA THR A 403 -16.99 -12.88 -11.92
C THR A 403 -16.58 -11.41 -12.12
N LEU A 404 -15.52 -11.18 -12.90
CA LEU A 404 -14.91 -9.86 -13.06
C LEU A 404 -15.06 -9.40 -14.52
N GLU A 405 -15.36 -8.11 -14.74
CA GLU A 405 -15.55 -7.52 -16.08
C GLU A 405 -14.28 -7.63 -16.95
N GLU A 406 -13.11 -7.52 -16.32
CA GLU A 406 -11.82 -7.53 -16.99
C GLU A 406 -11.29 -8.96 -17.08
N ARG A 407 -10.84 -9.37 -18.28
CA ARG A 407 -10.24 -10.71 -18.45
C ARG A 407 -8.99 -10.84 -17.57
N LYS A 408 -8.76 -12.05 -17.05
CA LYS A 408 -7.52 -12.38 -16.34
C LYS A 408 -6.31 -12.24 -17.29
N ILE A 409 -5.20 -11.73 -16.75
CA ILE A 409 -3.90 -11.71 -17.45
C ILE A 409 -3.16 -13.00 -17.13
N GLU A 410 -2.58 -13.64 -18.15
CA GLU A 410 -1.86 -14.91 -17.98
C GLU A 410 -0.46 -14.68 -17.40
N GLY A 411 -0.11 -15.50 -16.39
CA GLY A 411 1.21 -15.50 -15.76
C GLY A 411 1.52 -14.23 -14.96
N LYS A 412 2.80 -13.84 -14.92
CA LYS A 412 3.29 -12.73 -14.07
C LYS A 412 2.70 -11.38 -14.52
N ILE A 413 1.94 -10.72 -13.64
CA ILE A 413 1.29 -9.42 -13.92
C ILE A 413 2.11 -8.18 -13.51
N TRP A 414 3.26 -8.35 -12.85
CA TRP A 414 4.10 -7.23 -12.45
C TRP A 414 5.57 -7.62 -12.36
N GLY A 415 6.48 -6.66 -12.43
CA GLY A 415 7.90 -6.88 -12.23
C GLY A 415 8.66 -5.62 -11.83
N THR A 416 9.89 -5.81 -11.38
CA THR A 416 10.83 -4.74 -11.01
C THR A 416 12.19 -5.03 -11.62
N SER A 417 13.05 -4.01 -11.67
CA SER A 417 14.49 -4.23 -11.83
C SER A 417 15.07 -4.98 -10.63
N GLU A 418 16.30 -5.44 -10.79
CA GLU A 418 17.08 -6.15 -9.78
C GLU A 418 17.41 -5.23 -8.60
N GLN A 419 17.74 -3.97 -8.87
CA GLN A 419 18.02 -2.91 -7.91
C GLN A 419 16.85 -2.65 -6.92
N LEU A 420 15.61 -2.82 -7.37
CA LEU A 420 14.40 -2.70 -6.53
C LEU A 420 13.94 -4.05 -5.93
N THR A 421 14.69 -5.11 -6.15
CA THR A 421 14.43 -6.43 -5.57
C THR A 421 15.33 -6.60 -4.35
N PRO A 422 14.79 -6.79 -3.14
CA PRO A 422 15.63 -7.01 -1.97
C PRO A 422 16.46 -8.27 -2.20
N LYS A 423 17.78 -8.15 -2.08
CA LYS A 423 18.68 -9.30 -2.05
C LYS A 423 18.19 -10.23 -0.94
N LYS A 424 18.15 -11.54 -1.21
CA LYS A 424 17.89 -12.53 -0.17
C LYS A 424 19.17 -12.66 0.65
N THR A 425 19.29 -11.92 1.75
CA THR A 425 20.31 -12.19 2.76
C THR A 425 20.12 -13.61 3.29
N GLN A 426 21.15 -14.42 3.15
CA GLN A 426 21.16 -15.81 3.62
C GLN A 426 21.97 -15.85 4.91
N LEU A 427 21.39 -16.48 5.92
CA LEU A 427 22.01 -16.70 7.23
C LEU A 427 23.03 -17.83 7.04
N LEU A 428 24.33 -17.52 7.13
CA LEU A 428 25.41 -18.44 6.71
C LEU A 428 25.84 -19.38 7.84
N HIS A 429 26.09 -18.82 9.03
CA HIS A 429 26.52 -19.58 10.20
C HIS A 429 26.14 -18.85 11.50
N GLU A 430 26.07 -19.61 12.59
CA GLU A 430 25.93 -19.12 13.96
C GLU A 430 26.99 -19.86 14.79
N ASP A 431 27.98 -19.11 15.27
CA ASP A 431 29.09 -19.67 16.06
C ASP A 431 28.67 -20.03 17.49
N LYS A 432 29.51 -20.77 18.22
CA LYS A 432 29.20 -21.25 19.59
C LYS A 432 29.07 -20.16 20.66
N ASP A 433 29.44 -18.92 20.35
CA ASP A 433 29.21 -17.70 21.14
C ASP A 433 27.92 -16.94 20.71
N GLY A 434 27.16 -17.52 19.79
CA GLY A 434 25.96 -16.96 19.19
C GLY A 434 26.24 -15.83 18.19
N THR A 435 27.46 -15.71 17.66
CA THR A 435 27.77 -14.74 16.60
C THR A 435 27.13 -15.20 15.30
N VAL A 436 26.14 -14.45 14.82
CA VAL A 436 25.37 -14.77 13.60
C VAL A 436 25.96 -14.03 12.40
N TYR A 437 26.41 -14.79 11.40
CA TYR A 437 27.00 -14.24 10.18
C TYR A 437 25.93 -14.08 9.09
N TYR A 438 25.69 -12.83 8.68
CA TYR A 438 24.90 -12.45 7.52
C TYR A 438 25.84 -11.85 6.47
N GLU A 439 25.87 -12.38 5.24
CA GLU A 439 26.55 -11.72 4.12
C GLU A 439 25.56 -10.78 3.40
N ASP A 440 25.78 -9.47 3.53
CA ASP A 440 25.49 -8.52 2.44
C ASP A 440 26.79 -7.79 2.14
N ARG A 441 27.15 -7.70 0.86
CA ARG A 441 28.45 -7.16 0.48
C ARG A 441 28.46 -5.64 0.64
N GLN A 442 29.38 -5.18 1.49
CA GLN A 442 29.86 -3.80 1.72
C GLN A 442 29.15 -2.97 2.80
N SER A 443 29.79 -2.94 3.99
CA SER A 443 29.88 -1.81 4.93
C SER A 443 28.62 -1.48 5.78
N MET A 444 28.69 -1.04 7.05
CA MET A 444 29.81 -0.71 7.94
C MET A 444 29.60 -1.24 9.39
N VAL A 445 30.73 -1.45 10.08
CA VAL A 445 31.04 -1.27 11.51
C VAL A 445 29.90 -0.92 12.48
N VAL A 446 29.81 -1.70 13.57
CA VAL A 446 29.25 -1.27 14.87
C VAL A 446 30.35 -1.49 15.93
N GLU A 447 30.69 -0.45 16.68
CA GLU A 447 31.72 -0.52 17.74
C GLU A 447 31.19 -1.18 19.03
N GLU A 448 32.09 -1.83 19.77
CA GLU A 448 31.79 -2.57 21.00
C GLU A 448 31.52 -1.65 22.21
N PHE A 449 30.44 -1.91 22.95
CA PHE A 449 30.31 -1.48 24.35
C PHE A 449 29.50 -2.50 25.16
N ASP A 450 30.18 -3.41 25.87
CA ASP A 450 29.54 -4.20 26.93
C ASP A 450 30.56 -4.75 27.95
N LYS A 451 30.80 -4.02 29.06
CA LYS A 451 31.71 -4.49 30.12
C LYS A 451 31.50 -4.04 31.59
N PRO A 452 30.77 -2.95 31.94
CA PRO A 452 30.66 -2.50 33.34
C PRO A 452 29.25 -2.63 33.95
N PHE A 453 28.45 -3.64 33.59
CA PHE A 453 27.04 -3.77 34.04
C PHE A 453 26.68 -4.98 34.92
N ARG A 454 27.69 -5.72 35.42
CA ARG A 454 27.45 -6.83 36.36
C ARG A 454 27.13 -6.38 37.79
N ASP A 455 27.50 -5.16 38.17
CA ASP A 455 27.55 -4.72 39.58
C ASP A 455 26.42 -3.74 39.98
N SER A 456 25.42 -3.60 39.10
CA SER A 456 24.47 -2.48 39.09
C SER A 456 23.01 -2.84 39.37
N LEU A 457 22.68 -4.12 39.59
CA LEU A 457 21.36 -4.52 40.11
C LEU A 457 21.45 -4.66 41.63
N VAL A 458 20.58 -3.96 42.34
CA VAL A 458 20.55 -3.90 43.81
C VAL A 458 19.16 -4.30 44.27
N LEU A 459 19.09 -5.34 45.10
CA LEU A 459 17.91 -5.64 45.91
C LEU A 459 17.89 -4.72 47.12
N ASP A 460 16.75 -4.10 47.37
CA ASP A 460 16.56 -3.14 48.47
C ASP A 460 15.11 -3.25 48.95
N GLU A 461 14.89 -3.57 50.22
CA GLU A 461 13.53 -3.76 50.81
C GLU A 461 12.59 -4.69 50.00
N GLY A 462 13.11 -5.82 49.50
CA GLY A 462 12.34 -6.76 48.68
C GLY A 462 12.08 -6.30 47.25
N LYS A 463 12.55 -5.11 46.84
CA LYS A 463 12.35 -4.56 45.50
C LYS A 463 13.62 -4.63 44.68
N VAL A 464 13.49 -4.96 43.40
CA VAL A 464 14.62 -4.92 42.47
C VAL A 464 14.80 -3.49 41.94
N PHE A 465 16.02 -2.97 42.07
CA PHE A 465 16.42 -1.68 41.51
C PHE A 465 17.60 -1.84 40.54
N TYR A 466 17.53 -1.11 39.44
CA TYR A 466 18.65 -0.86 38.54
C TYR A 466 19.36 0.43 38.95
N ARG A 467 20.65 0.36 39.24
CA ARG A 467 21.51 1.52 39.49
C ARG A 467 22.25 1.90 38.21
N SER A 468 21.98 3.08 37.67
CA SER A 468 22.66 3.63 36.49
C SER A 468 24.11 4.07 36.80
N PRO A 469 24.93 4.37 35.77
CA PRO A 469 26.33 4.75 35.98
C PRO A 469 26.51 6.11 36.68
N ASP A 470 25.49 6.97 36.64
CA ASP A 470 25.42 8.23 37.41
C ASP A 470 24.84 8.02 38.84
N GLY A 471 24.69 6.77 39.28
CA GLY A 471 24.34 6.39 40.65
C GLY A 471 22.83 6.36 40.98
N ARG A 472 21.96 6.74 40.04
CA ARG A 472 20.50 6.81 40.26
C ARG A 472 19.87 5.42 40.29
N LYS A 473 18.94 5.19 41.21
CA LYS A 473 18.16 3.94 41.32
C LYS A 473 16.85 4.05 40.51
N TYR A 474 16.54 3.02 39.74
CA TYR A 474 15.30 2.86 38.98
C TYR A 474 14.59 1.59 39.45
N HIS A 475 13.38 1.73 39.99
CA HIS A 475 12.58 0.59 40.42
C HIS A 475 12.09 -0.22 39.22
N ILE A 476 12.29 -1.53 39.21
CA ILE A 476 11.95 -2.40 38.06
C ILE A 476 10.54 -3.02 38.20
N GLY A 477 9.77 -2.65 39.24
CA GLY A 477 8.38 -3.08 39.41
C GLY A 477 8.20 -4.51 39.91
N LEU A 478 9.25 -5.09 40.51
CA LEU A 478 9.28 -6.46 41.03
C LEU A 478 9.51 -6.43 42.54
N ASP A 479 8.46 -6.75 43.28
CA ASP A 479 8.52 -7.18 44.68
C ASP A 479 8.88 -8.68 44.72
N ILE A 480 9.92 -9.04 45.47
CA ILE A 480 10.45 -10.40 45.65
C ILE A 480 10.68 -10.64 47.15
N ASP A 481 9.97 -11.62 47.71
CA ASP A 481 10.18 -12.08 49.09
C ASP A 481 11.28 -13.16 49.12
N GLY A 482 12.45 -12.85 49.69
CA GLY A 482 13.50 -13.82 50.00
C GLY A 482 14.86 -13.60 49.31
N GLU A 483 15.92 -14.19 49.87
CA GLU A 483 17.29 -14.05 49.37
C GLU A 483 17.61 -14.97 48.18
N SER A 484 18.33 -14.41 47.21
CA SER A 484 19.08 -15.10 46.14
C SER A 484 18.30 -15.89 45.07
N GLU A 485 17.95 -15.21 43.96
CA GLU A 485 17.70 -15.86 42.67
C GLU A 485 18.61 -15.29 41.56
N ARG A 486 19.07 -16.16 40.66
CA ARG A 486 20.17 -15.88 39.73
C ARG A 486 19.65 -15.59 38.32
N VAL A 487 19.59 -14.31 37.96
CA VAL A 487 19.10 -13.88 36.63
C VAL A 487 20.15 -14.14 35.53
N VAL A 488 19.77 -14.93 34.51
CA VAL A 488 20.53 -15.11 33.27
C VAL A 488 19.90 -14.24 32.18
N ARG A 489 20.68 -13.43 31.46
CA ARG A 489 20.18 -12.62 30.33
C ARG A 489 20.50 -13.27 28.98
N VAL A 490 19.49 -13.30 28.11
CA VAL A 490 19.61 -13.69 26.69
C VAL A 490 19.87 -12.46 25.80
N LYS A 491 20.60 -12.68 24.71
CA LYS A 491 21.11 -11.70 23.74
C LYS A 491 19.98 -10.81 23.16
N ARG A 492 20.18 -9.49 23.13
CA ARG A 492 19.33 -8.59 22.33
C ARG A 492 19.64 -8.78 20.84
N HIS A 493 18.63 -9.08 20.03
CA HIS A 493 18.78 -9.26 18.58
C HIS A 493 18.30 -8.02 17.81
N TYR A 494 19.25 -7.24 17.28
CA TYR A 494 18.96 -6.02 16.51
C TYR A 494 19.04 -6.30 15.00
N GLU A 495 17.94 -6.78 14.41
CA GLU A 495 17.80 -6.81 12.95
C GLU A 495 17.33 -5.46 12.41
N LEU A 496 18.29 -4.69 11.84
CA LEU A 496 18.06 -3.40 11.21
C LEU A 496 16.94 -3.45 10.16
N LYS A 497 15.87 -2.70 10.39
CA LYS A 497 14.89 -2.36 9.36
C LYS A 497 14.76 -0.86 9.21
N TYR A 498 15.48 -0.37 8.21
CA TYR A 498 15.24 0.89 7.56
C TYR A 498 13.74 1.03 7.16
N PHE A 499 12.92 1.92 7.74
CA PHE A 499 13.08 2.68 9.00
C PHE A 499 11.93 2.38 9.97
N THR A 500 12.24 1.73 11.09
CA THR A 500 11.30 1.35 12.15
C THR A 500 11.93 1.64 13.51
N LYS A 501 11.89 2.89 13.98
CA LYS A 501 12.51 3.26 15.26
C LYS A 501 11.78 2.60 16.43
N VAL A 502 12.53 2.02 17.36
CA VAL A 502 12.00 1.58 18.65
C VAL A 502 11.85 2.80 19.53
N LEU A 503 10.61 3.08 19.98
CA LEU A 503 10.32 4.15 20.92
C LEU A 503 10.51 3.69 22.36
N SER A 504 10.05 2.47 22.67
CA SER A 504 10.22 1.85 23.99
C SER A 504 10.23 0.32 23.92
N GLU A 505 10.90 -0.32 24.88
CA GLU A 505 10.97 -1.77 25.06
C GLU A 505 10.31 -2.20 26.37
N GLN A 506 9.64 -3.36 26.37
CA GLN A 506 9.16 -4.08 27.55
C GLN A 506 9.55 -5.56 27.45
N VAL A 507 9.86 -6.18 28.59
CA VAL A 507 10.08 -7.64 28.71
C VAL A 507 8.78 -8.30 29.15
N LEU A 508 8.43 -9.45 28.56
CA LEU A 508 7.25 -10.23 28.93
C LEU A 508 7.65 -11.52 29.65
N TYR A 509 7.15 -11.68 30.87
CA TYR A 509 7.42 -12.84 31.71
C TYR A 509 6.20 -13.73 31.81
N ARG A 510 6.40 -15.05 31.76
CA ARG A 510 5.39 -16.05 32.15
C ARG A 510 5.67 -16.55 33.55
N ILE A 511 4.61 -16.59 34.37
CA ILE A 511 4.61 -17.41 35.59
C ILE A 511 4.32 -18.85 35.18
N GLU A 512 5.23 -19.78 35.49
CA GLU A 512 4.94 -21.20 35.31
C GLU A 512 4.05 -21.73 36.44
N GLY A 513 3.07 -22.53 36.06
CA GLY A 513 2.08 -23.12 36.97
C GLY A 513 1.55 -24.43 36.41
N ASN A 514 1.04 -25.29 37.30
CA ASN A 514 0.67 -26.68 37.00
C ASN A 514 -0.48 -26.90 36.00
N ARG A 515 -0.99 -25.86 35.32
CA ARG A 515 -1.96 -25.95 34.23
C ARG A 515 -1.61 -24.98 33.11
N LYS A 516 -1.59 -25.49 31.86
CA LYS A 516 -1.22 -24.73 30.65
C LYS A 516 -2.16 -23.55 30.31
N GLU A 517 -3.33 -23.48 30.93
CA GLU A 517 -4.42 -22.59 30.49
C GLU A 517 -4.52 -21.28 31.30
N ASP A 518 -3.94 -21.22 32.51
CA ASP A 518 -4.06 -20.07 33.43
C ASP A 518 -2.77 -19.24 33.60
N SER A 519 -1.77 -19.37 32.70
CA SER A 519 -0.48 -18.68 32.86
C SER A 519 -0.61 -17.16 32.68
N LYS A 520 -0.68 -16.41 33.78
CA LYS A 520 -0.68 -14.94 33.76
C LYS A 520 0.64 -14.42 33.18
N VAL A 521 0.55 -13.54 32.19
CA VAL A 521 1.70 -12.82 31.61
C VAL A 521 1.91 -11.53 32.38
N LEU A 522 3.14 -11.29 32.84
CA LEU A 522 3.57 -10.01 33.42
C LEU A 522 4.35 -9.19 32.38
N LYS A 523 4.30 -7.86 32.50
CA LYS A 523 5.08 -6.93 31.67
C LYS A 523 6.01 -6.13 32.57
N SER A 524 7.24 -5.87 32.14
CA SER A 524 8.08 -4.85 32.77
C SER A 524 7.52 -3.44 32.54
N GLU A 525 7.97 -2.47 33.34
CA GLU A 525 7.85 -1.06 32.98
C GLU A 525 8.48 -0.79 31.59
N PRO A 526 7.93 0.14 30.79
CA PRO A 526 8.44 0.47 29.47
C PRO A 526 9.70 1.34 29.57
N MET A 527 10.81 0.80 29.10
CA MET A 527 12.06 1.55 28.96
C MET A 527 12.01 2.35 27.66
N VAL A 528 12.01 3.69 27.72
CA VAL A 528 12.12 4.55 26.53
C VAL A 528 13.51 4.39 25.91
N VAL A 529 13.55 4.11 24.60
CA VAL A 529 14.80 3.89 23.84
C VAL A 529 15.20 5.14 23.06
N ASP A 530 14.23 5.90 22.53
CA ASP A 530 14.46 7.14 21.80
C ASP A 530 13.44 8.20 22.23
N GLN A 531 13.83 9.04 23.20
CA GLN A 531 12.99 10.10 23.76
C GLN A 531 12.62 11.16 22.71
N GLU A 532 13.54 11.52 21.80
CA GLU A 532 13.27 12.55 20.79
C GLU A 532 12.24 12.07 19.76
N ALA A 533 12.34 10.82 19.33
CA ALA A 533 11.33 10.21 18.47
C ALA A 533 9.97 10.07 19.18
N LEU A 534 9.97 9.73 20.48
CA LEU A 534 8.75 9.63 21.27
C LEU A 534 8.06 10.99 21.46
N ASP A 535 8.82 12.04 21.80
CA ASP A 535 8.31 13.40 21.97
C ASP A 535 7.74 13.96 20.66
N TYR A 536 8.41 13.70 19.54
CA TYR A 536 7.92 14.08 18.21
C TYR A 536 6.58 13.39 17.87
N VAL A 537 6.47 12.08 18.14
CA VAL A 537 5.23 11.32 17.92
C VAL A 537 4.11 11.84 18.83
N ASN A 538 4.37 12.03 20.12
CA ASN A 538 3.40 12.56 21.07
C ASN A 538 2.92 13.98 20.68
N GLY A 539 3.83 14.85 20.23
CA GLY A 539 3.48 16.19 19.73
C GLY A 539 2.54 16.14 18.52
N LEU A 540 2.74 15.21 17.59
CA LEU A 540 1.80 15.00 16.47
C LEU A 540 0.43 14.50 16.95
N VAL A 541 0.39 13.57 17.91
CA VAL A 541 -0.86 13.06 18.49
C VAL A 541 -1.68 14.19 19.12
N ASN A 542 -1.02 15.07 19.88
CA ASN A 542 -1.66 16.20 20.55
C ASN A 542 -2.28 17.20 19.57
N ASP A 543 -1.57 17.58 18.50
CA ASP A 543 -2.07 18.56 17.53
C ASP A 543 -3.23 18.04 16.67
N ILE A 544 -3.19 16.76 16.31
CA ILE A 544 -4.23 16.13 15.48
C ILE A 544 -5.47 15.80 16.33
N GLY A 545 -5.25 15.38 17.58
CA GLY A 545 -6.25 14.89 18.52
C GLY A 545 -6.33 13.36 18.52
N ALA A 546 -6.16 12.76 19.71
CA ALA A 546 -6.16 11.30 19.89
C ALA A 546 -7.44 10.63 19.37
N GLU A 547 -8.62 11.15 19.70
CA GLU A 547 -9.92 10.59 19.24
C GLU A 547 -10.04 10.47 17.71
N LEU A 548 -9.41 11.39 16.96
CA LEU A 548 -9.41 11.36 15.50
C LEU A 548 -8.45 10.29 14.97
N ILE A 549 -7.28 10.14 15.60
CA ILE A 549 -6.30 9.10 15.30
C ILE A 549 -6.88 7.72 15.58
N ASP A 550 -7.56 7.53 16.71
CA ASP A 550 -8.16 6.26 17.10
C ASP A 550 -9.29 5.88 16.13
N ARG A 551 -10.19 6.83 15.80
CA ARG A 551 -11.26 6.67 14.79
C ARG A 551 -10.74 6.36 13.38
N ILE A 552 -9.52 6.79 13.04
CA ILE A 552 -8.85 6.44 11.78
C ILE A 552 -8.21 5.05 11.87
N SER A 553 -7.66 4.70 13.03
CA SER A 553 -6.98 3.43 13.30
C SER A 553 -7.95 2.25 13.43
N ASP A 554 -9.14 2.45 14.01
CA ASP A 554 -10.21 1.43 14.08
C ASP A 554 -10.65 0.95 12.68
N LYS A 555 -10.53 1.80 11.64
CA LYS A 555 -10.88 1.43 10.26
C LYS A 555 -9.86 0.48 9.59
N VAL A 556 -8.76 0.15 10.28
CA VAL A 556 -7.66 -0.67 9.75
C VAL A 556 -7.88 -2.17 10.01
N GLY A 557 -8.91 -2.53 10.79
CA GLY A 557 -9.35 -3.90 11.04
C GLY A 557 -8.73 -4.57 12.27
N ASP A 558 -9.35 -5.66 12.73
CA ASP A 558 -9.12 -6.23 14.07
C ASP A 558 -7.66 -6.63 14.33
N SER A 559 -6.94 -7.15 13.32
CA SER A 559 -5.53 -7.50 13.48
C SER A 559 -4.63 -6.30 13.80
N PHE A 560 -4.99 -5.08 13.38
CA PHE A 560 -4.26 -3.87 13.72
C PHE A 560 -4.57 -3.41 15.16
N LYS A 561 -5.83 -3.56 15.58
CA LYS A 561 -6.29 -3.32 16.95
C LYS A 561 -5.66 -4.27 17.97
N MET A 562 -5.50 -5.55 17.61
CA MET A 562 -4.80 -6.57 18.41
C MET A 562 -3.30 -6.27 18.63
N MET A 563 -2.68 -5.41 17.80
CA MET A 563 -1.29 -4.98 17.95
C MET A 563 -1.17 -3.61 18.64
N GLU A 564 -2.25 -3.11 19.25
CA GLU A 564 -2.34 -1.78 19.88
C GLU A 564 -1.86 -0.66 18.94
N GLY A 565 -2.10 -0.83 17.64
CA GLY A 565 -1.54 0.00 16.58
C GLY A 565 -2.30 1.31 16.35
N ARG A 566 -1.58 2.38 16.03
CA ARG A 566 -2.14 3.70 15.68
C ARG A 566 -1.57 4.23 14.37
N ILE A 567 -2.45 4.73 13.49
CA ILE A 567 -2.07 5.45 12.27
C ILE A 567 -2.22 6.95 12.52
N ILE A 568 -1.09 7.65 12.53
CA ILE A 568 -1.00 9.10 12.75
C ILE A 568 -0.88 9.77 11.36
N PRO A 569 -1.95 10.36 10.81
CA PRO A 569 -1.91 11.01 9.50
C PRO A 569 -1.24 12.39 9.59
N LEU A 570 -0.43 12.77 8.60
CA LEU A 570 0.20 14.10 8.60
C LEU A 570 -0.79 15.17 8.07
N MET A 571 -1.74 15.56 8.91
CA MET A 571 -2.78 16.57 8.63
C MET A 571 -2.21 17.99 8.72
N SER A 572 -1.71 18.51 7.61
CA SER A 572 -1.16 19.85 7.41
C SER A 572 -1.90 20.98 8.15
N GLU A 573 -3.22 20.99 8.06
CA GLU A 573 -4.16 21.95 8.60
C GLU A 573 -4.25 21.91 10.13
N LYS A 574 -4.06 20.73 10.73
CA LYS A 574 -3.92 20.55 12.19
C LYS A 574 -2.53 20.93 12.68
N LEU A 575 -1.52 20.76 11.83
CA LEU A 575 -0.11 21.07 12.11
C LEU A 575 0.26 22.55 11.85
N GLY A 576 -0.73 23.44 11.67
CA GLY A 576 -0.52 24.89 11.52
C GLY A 576 -0.11 25.37 10.12
N TYR A 577 -0.17 24.52 9.09
CA TYR A 577 0.14 24.92 7.71
C TYR A 577 -1.08 25.53 7.01
N LYS A 578 -0.84 26.54 6.17
CA LYS A 578 -1.88 27.25 5.43
C LYS A 578 -2.63 26.30 4.47
N LEU A 579 -3.93 26.54 4.34
CA LEU A 579 -4.74 25.99 3.26
C LEU A 579 -4.32 26.62 1.92
N ASP A 580 -4.57 25.92 0.81
CA ASP A 580 -4.40 26.46 -0.53
C ASP A 580 -5.48 27.51 -0.89
N ASP A 581 -5.33 28.19 -2.02
CA ASP A 581 -6.27 29.20 -2.53
C ASP A 581 -7.70 28.66 -2.79
N LYS A 582 -7.90 27.35 -2.65
CA LYS A 582 -9.18 26.64 -2.83
C LYS A 582 -9.73 26.11 -1.50
N GLY A 583 -9.15 26.53 -0.37
CA GLY A 583 -9.54 26.13 0.98
C GLY A 583 -9.19 24.68 1.32
N LYS A 584 -8.30 24.02 0.56
CA LYS A 584 -7.89 22.64 0.83
C LYS A 584 -6.60 22.58 1.63
N ALA A 585 -6.52 21.57 2.49
CA ALA A 585 -5.30 21.17 3.19
C ALA A 585 -4.13 20.98 2.20
N GLN A 586 -3.10 21.82 2.31
CA GLN A 586 -1.90 21.68 1.49
C GLN A 586 -1.08 20.50 2.01
N ILE A 587 -1.03 19.37 1.27
CA ILE A 587 -0.26 18.21 1.71
C ILE A 587 1.23 18.59 1.87
N VAL A 588 1.72 18.64 3.12
CA VAL A 588 3.13 18.94 3.45
C VAL A 588 3.96 17.66 3.40
N PRO A 589 5.19 17.64 2.85
CA PRO A 589 6.08 16.47 2.93
C PRO A 589 6.56 16.24 4.37
N HIS A 590 6.69 14.98 4.83
CA HIS A 590 7.09 14.70 6.21
C HIS A 590 8.44 15.33 6.59
N GLY A 591 9.43 15.30 5.68
CA GLY A 591 10.71 15.99 5.88
C GLY A 591 10.58 17.49 6.17
N LYS A 592 9.58 18.18 5.62
CA LYS A 592 9.34 19.61 5.94
C LYS A 592 8.73 19.80 7.33
N ILE A 593 7.96 18.84 7.82
CA ILE A 593 7.43 18.86 9.20
C ILE A 593 8.57 18.59 10.19
N LEU A 594 9.40 17.57 9.91
CA LEU A 594 10.60 17.26 10.71
C LEU A 594 11.54 18.47 10.79
N ALA A 595 11.86 19.12 9.68
CA ALA A 595 12.73 20.31 9.65
C ALA A 595 12.29 21.44 10.60
N ASN A 596 10.98 21.56 10.86
CA ASN A 596 10.40 22.58 11.74
C ASN A 596 10.27 22.13 13.20
N ARG A 597 10.37 20.83 13.51
CA ARG A 597 10.01 20.25 14.83
C ARG A 597 11.10 19.42 15.49
N SER A 598 11.89 18.69 14.71
CA SER A 598 13.09 17.99 15.15
C SER A 598 14.13 18.02 14.01
N PRO A 599 15.05 18.99 14.05
CA PRO A 599 16.14 19.09 13.08
C PRO A 599 17.07 17.85 13.07
N LYS A 600 17.23 17.17 14.22
CA LYS A 600 18.05 15.94 14.30
C LYS A 600 17.35 14.75 13.64
N LEU A 601 16.06 14.49 13.90
CA LEU A 601 15.31 13.46 13.16
C LEU A 601 15.18 13.81 11.67
N LYS A 602 15.18 15.10 11.29
CA LYS A 602 15.30 15.52 9.88
C LYS A 602 16.64 15.11 9.26
N MET A 603 17.76 15.32 9.96
CA MET A 603 19.09 14.92 9.48
C MET A 603 19.19 13.40 9.29
N GLU A 604 18.70 12.62 10.27
CA GLU A 604 18.64 11.16 10.16
C GLU A 604 17.74 10.69 8.99
N TYR A 605 16.58 11.33 8.81
CA TYR A 605 15.67 11.09 7.69
C TYR A 605 16.32 11.39 6.33
N ASP A 606 17.10 12.47 6.23
CA ASP A 606 17.80 12.82 5.00
C ASP A 606 18.90 11.80 4.68
N GLN A 607 19.72 11.46 5.68
CA GLN A 607 20.79 10.47 5.52
C GLN A 607 20.23 9.09 5.14
N TYR A 608 19.10 8.69 5.70
CA TYR A 608 18.39 7.47 5.32
C TYR A 608 18.07 7.41 3.82
N TYR A 609 17.38 8.44 3.32
CA TYR A 609 16.89 8.45 1.94
C TYR A 609 18.02 8.72 0.95
N LEU A 610 19.08 9.42 1.38
CA LEU A 610 20.33 9.56 0.66
C LEU A 610 21.07 8.23 0.55
N ASN A 611 21.27 7.49 1.65
CA ASN A 611 21.94 6.17 1.63
C ASN A 611 21.22 5.18 0.69
N ILE A 612 19.88 5.16 0.68
CA ILE A 612 19.11 4.34 -0.28
C ILE A 612 19.35 4.80 -1.72
N PHE A 613 19.38 6.10 -1.96
CA PHE A 613 19.66 6.65 -3.29
C PHE A 613 21.08 6.29 -3.74
N GLU A 614 22.08 6.47 -2.90
CA GLU A 614 23.49 6.17 -3.20
C GLU A 614 23.71 4.67 -3.44
N ALA A 615 23.15 3.79 -2.60
CA ALA A 615 23.20 2.35 -2.78
C ALA A 615 22.54 1.84 -4.08
N ILE A 616 21.61 2.61 -4.65
CA ILE A 616 20.99 2.31 -5.95
C ILE A 616 21.81 2.90 -7.11
N TYR A 617 22.28 4.14 -6.97
CA TYR A 617 22.74 5.00 -8.08
C TYR A 617 24.25 5.30 -8.15
N GLN A 618 25.05 4.85 -7.17
CA GLN A 618 26.49 5.18 -7.07
C GLN A 618 27.42 3.95 -6.96
N ASN A 619 27.04 2.82 -7.57
CA ASN A 619 27.93 1.65 -7.75
C ASN A 619 28.71 1.71 -9.07
#